data_AF-A0A1X7BVR7-F1
#
_entry.id   AF-A0A1X7BVR7-F1
#
_cell.length_a   1.000
_cell.length_b   1.000
_cell.length_c   1.000
_cell.angle_alpha   90.00
_cell.angle_beta   90.00
_cell.angle_gamma   90.00
#
_symmetry.space_group_name_H-M   'P 1'
#
loop_
_entity.id
_entity.type
_entity.pdbx_description
1 polymer ?
#
loop_
_entity_poly.entity_id
_entity_poly.type
_entity_poly.pdbx_seq_one_letter_code
_entity_poly.pdbx_strand_id
1 'polypeptide(L)' 'MSHVPHELAEEFPEYSTKMHELKMSDPHFAHRFDEYHNVNRQVHRSETNVEPVSDDVMVDLRKRRMTLKDEIYAILRDA' A
#
# COMPACT_ATOMS: atom_id res chain seq x y z
N MET A 1 4.13 6.57 18.57
CA MET A 1 4.31 6.41 17.12
C MET A 1 3.04 5.79 16.58
N SER A 2 2.38 6.41 15.60
CA SER A 2 1.19 5.83 14.96
C SER A 2 1.65 4.67 14.09
N HIS A 3 1.54 3.45 14.58
CA HIS A 3 1.73 2.25 13.76
C HIS A 3 0.53 2.18 12.80
N VAL A 4 0.80 2.25 11.50
CA VAL A 4 -0.23 2.05 10.47
C VAL A 4 -0.11 0.57 10.08
N PRO A 5 -1.14 -0.26 10.27
CA PRO A 5 -1.09 -1.67 9.90
C PRO A 5 -1.03 -1.83 8.37
N HIS A 6 -0.63 -3.01 7.90
CA HIS A 6 -0.57 -3.36 6.47
C HIS A 6 0.47 -2.57 5.67
N GLU A 7 1.57 -2.19 6.30
CA GLU A 7 2.70 -1.63 5.55
C GLU A 7 3.29 -2.69 4.61
N LEU A 8 3.75 -2.28 3.43
CA LEU A 8 4.27 -3.23 2.43
C LEU A 8 5.44 -4.07 2.97
N ALA A 9 6.26 -3.51 3.85
CA ALA A 9 7.35 -4.24 4.50
C ALA A 9 6.87 -5.33 5.48
N GLU A 10 5.65 -5.21 6.00
CA GLU A 10 5.01 -6.24 6.85
C GLU A 10 4.31 -7.30 6.00
N GLU A 11 3.70 -6.89 4.88
CA GLU A 11 3.01 -7.78 3.95
C GLU A 11 3.98 -8.61 3.09
N PHE A 12 5.17 -8.06 2.79
CA PHE A 12 6.19 -8.65 1.93
C PHE A 12 7.60 -8.55 2.54
N PRO A 13 7.84 -9.12 3.74
CA PRO A 13 9.11 -8.98 4.45
C PRO A 13 10.30 -9.52 3.65
N GLU A 14 10.11 -10.60 2.90
CA GLU A 14 11.13 -11.23 2.05
C GLU A 14 11.56 -10.36 0.85
N TYR A 15 10.70 -9.41 0.45
CA TYR A 15 10.98 -8.49 -0.65
C TYR A 15 11.43 -7.10 -0.18
N SER A 16 11.61 -6.86 1.13
CA SER A 16 11.93 -5.54 1.68
C SER A 16 13.12 -4.85 1.02
N THR A 17 14.24 -5.56 0.87
CA THR A 17 15.44 -5.04 0.18
C THR A 17 15.15 -4.72 -1.28
N LYS A 18 14.45 -5.61 -2.00
CA LYS A 18 14.10 -5.42 -3.40
C LYS A 18 13.16 -4.24 -3.61
N MET A 19 12.18 -4.06 -2.73
CA MET A 19 11.30 -2.88 -2.74
C MET A 19 12.09 -1.59 -2.57
N HIS A 20 13.11 -1.58 -1.70
CA HIS A 20 13.98 -0.41 -1.54
C HIS A 20 14.76 -0.08 -2.81
N GLU A 21 15.36 -1.10 -3.45
CA GLU A 21 16.10 -0.95 -4.70
C GLU A 21 15.20 -0.47 -5.85
N LEU A 22 14.03 -1.11 -6.03
CA LEU A 22 13.06 -0.72 -7.07
C LEU A 22 12.51 0.67 -6.82
N LYS A 23 12.29 1.08 -5.56
CA LYS A 23 11.84 2.45 -5.26
C LYS A 23 12.84 3.51 -5.72
N MET A 24 14.14 3.19 -5.75
CA MET A 24 15.19 4.11 -6.19
C MET A 24 15.46 4.05 -7.70
N SER A 25 15.19 2.92 -8.34
CA SER A 25 15.60 2.63 -9.72
C SER A 25 14.46 2.57 -10.74
N ASP A 26 13.22 2.28 -10.29
CA ASP A 26 12.03 2.18 -11.13
C ASP A 26 10.96 3.22 -10.73
N PRO A 27 10.76 4.28 -11.54
CA PRO A 27 9.73 5.29 -11.31
C PRO A 27 8.30 4.73 -11.27
N HIS A 28 8.03 3.65 -12.01
CA HIS A 28 6.71 3.01 -12.01
C HIS A 28 6.45 2.33 -10.66
N PHE A 29 7.42 1.55 -10.18
CA PHE A 29 7.35 0.93 -8.86
C PHE A 29 7.23 1.98 -7.75
N ALA A 30 8.05 3.04 -7.80
CA ALA A 30 8.01 4.11 -6.81
C ALA A 30 6.62 4.76 -6.72
N HIS A 31 5.97 5.01 -7.87
CA HIS A 31 4.62 5.56 -7.91
C HIS A 31 3.59 4.61 -7.28
N ARG A 32 3.65 3.31 -7.59
CA ARG A 32 2.74 2.30 -7.02
C ARG A 32 2.92 2.13 -5.51
N PHE A 33 4.17 2.12 -5.06
CA PHE A 33 4.53 2.05 -3.65
C PHE A 33 3.94 3.25 -2.87
N ASP A 34 4.14 4.47 -3.36
CA ASP A 34 3.61 5.66 -2.71
C ASP A 34 2.07 5.74 -2.76
N GLU A 35 1.46 5.29 -3.86
CA GLU A 35 0.00 5.19 -3.99
C GLU A 35 -0.58 4.21 -2.95
N TYR A 36 0.03 3.03 -2.80
CA TYR A 36 -0.37 2.05 -1.80
C TYR A 36 -0.32 2.64 -0.39
N HIS A 37 0.79 3.30 -0.02
CA HIS A 37 0.92 3.93 1.29
C HIS A 37 -0.14 5.01 1.54
N ASN A 38 -0.48 5.79 0.51
CA ASN A 38 -1.52 6.80 0.63
C ASN A 38 -2.89 6.15 0.91
N VAL A 39 -3.27 5.16 0.09
CA VAL A 39 -4.55 4.45 0.25
C VAL A 39 -4.59 3.72 1.60
N ASN A 40 -3.52 3.05 2.01
CA ASN A 40 -3.47 2.35 3.29
C ASN A 40 -3.66 3.31 4.48
N ARG A 41 -3.01 4.48 4.44
CA ARG A 41 -3.21 5.52 5.46
C ARG A 41 -4.63 6.07 5.46
N GLN A 42 -5.26 6.24 4.30
CA GLN A 42 -6.66 6.67 4.22
C GLN A 42 -7.59 5.62 4.85
N VAL A 43 -7.44 4.35 4.47
CA VAL A 43 -8.20 3.24 5.06
C VAL A 43 -8.04 3.24 6.58
N HIS A 44 -6.81 3.32 7.08
CA HIS A 44 -6.55 3.32 8.52
C HIS A 44 -7.18 4.51 9.25
N ARG A 45 -7.10 5.73 8.71
CA ARG A 45 -7.74 6.92 9.29
C ARG A 45 -9.26 6.80 9.30
N SER A 46 -9.83 6.20 8.27
CA SER A 46 -11.27 5.96 8.20
C SER A 46 -11.72 4.86 9.17
N GLU A 47 -10.95 3.78 9.33
CA GLU A 47 -11.23 2.68 10.27
C GLU A 47 -11.09 3.10 11.74
N THR A 48 -10.18 4.04 12.03
CA THR A 48 -9.95 4.58 13.38
C THR A 48 -10.89 5.74 13.74
N ASN A 49 -11.90 6.02 12.90
CA ASN A 49 -12.83 7.14 13.06
C ASN A 49 -12.16 8.53 13.15
N VAL A 50 -10.94 8.66 12.63
CA VAL A 50 -10.23 9.94 12.52
C VAL A 50 -10.78 10.73 11.33
N GLU A 51 -10.96 10.06 10.19
CA GLU A 51 -11.58 10.61 8.97
C GLU A 51 -12.60 9.59 8.42
N PRO A 52 -13.75 9.41 9.10
CA PRO A 52 -14.75 8.44 8.68
C PRO A 52 -15.32 8.82 7.32
N VAL A 53 -15.49 7.82 6.45
CA VAL A 53 -16.10 7.93 5.13
C VAL A 53 -17.35 7.06 5.09
N SER A 54 -18.16 7.19 4.03
CA SER A 54 -19.29 6.28 3.85
C SER A 54 -18.82 4.84 3.62
N ASP A 55 -19.69 3.88 3.91
CA ASP A 55 -19.38 2.45 3.73
C ASP A 55 -18.97 2.13 2.29
N ASP A 56 -19.63 2.72 1.29
CA ASP A 56 -19.28 2.55 -0.12
C ASP A 56 -17.84 3.02 -0.42
N VAL A 57 -17.45 4.19 0.11
CA VAL A 57 -16.09 4.73 -0.08
C VAL A 57 -15.07 3.85 0.65
N MET A 58 -15.39 3.35 1.85
CA MET A 58 -14.53 2.41 2.56
C MET A 58 -14.30 1.12 1.77
N VAL A 59 -15.35 0.57 1.17
CA VAL A 59 -15.26 -0.62 0.32
C VAL A 59 -14.36 -0.37 -0.88
N ASP A 60 -14.49 0.78 -1.54
CA ASP A 60 -13.66 1.13 -2.69
C ASP A 60 -12.19 1.38 -2.32
N LEU A 61 -11.92 2.02 -1.19
CA LEU A 61 -10.56 2.19 -0.67
C LEU A 61 -9.89 0.84 -0.36
N ARG A 62 -10.62 -0.09 0.27
CA ARG A 62 -10.12 -1.44 0.57
C ARG A 62 -9.85 -2.24 -0.71
N LYS A 63 -10.73 -2.16 -1.71
CA LYS A 63 -10.49 -2.75 -3.03
C LYS A 63 -9.25 -2.17 -3.70
N ARG A 64 -9.10 -0.84 -3.69
CA ARG A 64 -7.92 -0.16 -4.27
C ARG A 64 -6.63 -0.61 -3.58
N ARG A 65 -6.63 -0.72 -2.24
CA ARG A 65 -5.48 -1.24 -1.48
C ARG A 65 -5.11 -2.66 -1.94
N MET A 66 -6.11 -3.53 -2.10
CA MET A 66 -5.89 -4.91 -2.55
C MET A 66 -5.34 -4.96 -3.98
N THR A 67 -5.93 -4.22 -4.93
CA THR A 67 -5.40 -4.13 -6.30
C THR A 67 -3.95 -3.65 -6.34
N LEU A 68 -3.63 -2.59 -5.59
CA LEU A 68 -2.27 -2.07 -5.54
C LEU A 68 -1.29 -3.08 -4.93
N LYS A 69 -1.73 -3.84 -3.93
CA LYS A 69 -0.94 -4.92 -3.34
C LYS A 69 -0.60 -6.00 -4.37
N ASP A 70 -1.58 -6.41 -5.17
CA ASP A 70 -1.41 -7.42 -6.21
C ASP A 70 -0.49 -6.91 -7.34
N GLU A 71 -0.64 -5.65 -7.77
CA GLU A 71 0.24 -5.01 -8.76
C GLU A 71 1.68 -4.94 -8.28
N ILE A 72 1.90 -4.52 -7.03
CA ILE A 72 3.23 -4.44 -6.42
C ILE A 72 3.86 -5.83 -6.34
N TYR A 73 3.10 -6.83 -5.91
CA TYR A 73 3.58 -8.21 -5.84
C TYR A 73 3.98 -8.76 -7.22
N ALA A 74 3.20 -8.47 -8.27
CA ALA A 74 3.54 -8.85 -9.64
C ALA A 74 4.89 -8.24 -10.08
N ILE A 75 5.09 -6.93 -9.86
CA ILE A 75 6.37 -6.28 -10.17
C ILE A 75 7.53 -6.90 -9.38
N LEU A 76 7.32 -7.19 -8.09
CA LEU A 76 8.33 -7.82 -7.24
C LEU A 76 8.68 -9.24 -7.67
N ARG A 77 7.76 -9.97 -8.31
CA ARG A 77 8.02 -11.30 -8.84
C ARG A 77 8.77 -11.27 -10.17
N ASP A 78 8.48 -10.28 -11.01
CA ASP A 78 8.99 -10.21 -12.38
C ASP A 78 10.35 -9.50 -12.51
N ALA A 79 10.71 -8.65 -11.55
CA ALA A 79 12.03 -8.01 -11.46
C ALA A 79 13.15 -8.99 -11.04
#